data_AF-X1UFS8-F1
#
_entry.id   AF-X1UFS8-F1
#
_cell.length_a   1.000
_cell.length_b   1.000
_cell.length_c   1.000
_cell.angle_alpha   90.00
_cell.angle_beta   90.00
_cell.angle_gamma   90.00
#
_symmetry.space_group_name_H-M   'P 1'
#
loop_
_entity.id
_entity.type
_entity.pdbx_description
1 polymer ?
#
loop_
_entity_poly.entity_id
_entity_poly.type
_entity_poly.pdbx_seq_one_letter_code
_entity_poly.pdbx_strand_id
1 'polypeptide(L)'
;ATIDCAAARDKYLGESGKYIPIITDGGFRKGGELCKAFAAGADAVMLGSVFAQAKESPGLGYHWGMSLPHPALPRGTRIKVGTTGTLEQILFGPTSVTDGSQNLVGALRTAMGVCGALTIQEMHKVEMVVAPAITTEGKSWQLSAT
;
A
#
# COMPACT_ATOMS: atom_id res chain seq x y z
N ALA A 1 10.51 -3.31 -7.80
CA ALA A 1 10.32 -1.87 -8.02
C ALA A 1 10.78 -1.07 -6.80
N THR A 2 9.99 -0.91 -5.73
CA THR A 2 10.39 -0.12 -4.55
C THR A 2 11.71 -0.60 -3.94
N ILE A 3 11.87 -1.91 -3.75
CA ILE A 3 13.11 -2.50 -3.20
C ILE A 3 14.34 -2.21 -4.07
N ASP A 4 14.19 -2.24 -5.40
CA ASP A 4 15.28 -1.93 -6.33
C ASP A 4 15.65 -0.45 -6.27
N CYS A 5 14.64 0.43 -6.18
CA CYS A 5 14.85 1.87 -5.99
C CYS A 5 15.53 2.17 -4.65
N ALA A 6 15.15 1.47 -3.57
CA ALA A 6 15.76 1.61 -2.25
C ALA A 6 17.23 1.18 -2.29
N ALA A 7 17.55 0.05 -2.92
CA ALA A 7 18.93 -0.39 -3.12
C ALA A 7 19.76 0.64 -3.91
N ALA A 8 19.20 1.21 -4.98
CA ALA A 8 19.86 2.26 -5.75
C ALA A 8 20.07 3.55 -4.92
N ARG A 9 19.09 3.91 -4.10
CA ARG A 9 19.16 5.05 -3.18
C ARG A 9 20.25 4.87 -2.14
N ASP A 10 20.36 3.68 -1.55
CA ASP A 10 21.37 3.38 -0.53
C ASP A 10 22.78 3.42 -1.12
N LYS A 11 22.95 2.93 -2.35
CA LYS A 11 24.21 3.09 -3.10
C LYS A 11 24.54 4.57 -3.32
N TYR A 12 23.57 5.36 -3.80
CA TYR A 12 23.76 6.80 -4.04
C TYR A 12 24.10 7.55 -2.73
N LEU A 13 23.46 7.19 -1.62
CA LEU A 13 23.78 7.72 -0.30
C LEU A 13 25.23 7.43 0.09
N GLY A 14 25.71 6.21 -0.16
CA GLY A 14 27.10 5.84 0.11
C GLY A 14 28.12 6.60 -0.73
N GLU A 15 27.80 6.89 -1.99
CA GLU A 15 28.69 7.60 -2.92
C GLU A 15 28.67 9.13 -2.72
N SER A 16 27.50 9.71 -2.47
CA SER A 16 27.30 11.16 -2.48
C SER A 16 27.03 11.76 -1.09
N GLY A 17 26.81 10.94 -0.07
CA GLY A 17 26.37 11.37 1.27
C GLY A 17 24.96 11.95 1.32
N LYS A 18 24.18 11.86 0.24
CA LYS A 18 22.85 12.49 0.13
C LYS A 18 21.74 11.44 0.13
N TYR A 19 20.82 11.56 1.08
CA TYR A 19 19.63 10.72 1.13
C TYR A 19 18.55 11.25 0.19
N ILE A 20 17.99 10.38 -0.64
CA ILE A 20 16.86 10.70 -1.52
C ILE A 20 15.62 9.94 -1.00
N PRO A 21 14.56 10.64 -0.55
CA PRO A 21 13.34 9.97 -0.12
C PRO A 21 12.61 9.29 -1.28
N ILE A 22 12.02 8.12 -1.01
CA ILE A 22 11.25 7.34 -1.99
C ILE A 22 9.76 7.41 -1.63
N ILE A 23 8.95 7.84 -2.59
CA ILE A 23 7.48 7.77 -2.52
C ILE A 23 7.03 6.62 -3.40
N THR A 24 6.46 5.57 -2.81
CA THR A 24 5.88 4.47 -3.59
C THR A 24 4.47 4.84 -4.00
N ASP A 25 4.20 4.83 -5.30
CA ASP A 25 2.89 5.11 -5.87
C ASP A 25 2.30 3.87 -6.56
N GLY A 26 1.02 3.64 -6.33
CA GLY A 26 0.23 2.64 -7.03
C GLY A 26 0.16 1.26 -6.37
N GLY A 27 -0.94 0.56 -6.67
CA GLY A 27 -1.15 -0.84 -6.30
C GLY A 27 -1.74 -1.10 -4.90
N PHE A 28 -1.93 -0.07 -4.08
CA PHE A 28 -2.50 -0.22 -2.74
C PHE A 28 -4.01 -0.42 -2.75
N ARG A 29 -4.46 -1.48 -2.08
CA ARG A 29 -5.85 -1.82 -1.80
C ARG A 29 -6.08 -2.03 -0.31
N LYS A 30 -5.08 -2.58 0.40
CA LYS A 30 -5.21 -3.00 1.82
C LYS A 30 -3.99 -2.63 2.64
N GLY A 31 -4.16 -2.56 3.96
CA GLY A 31 -3.08 -2.24 4.92
C GLY A 31 -1.83 -3.11 4.74
N GLY A 32 -1.98 -4.41 4.45
CA GLY A 32 -0.83 -5.29 4.24
C GLY A 32 0.07 -4.93 3.06
N GLU A 33 -0.47 -4.36 1.98
CA GLU A 33 0.32 -3.88 0.84
C GLU A 33 1.06 -2.59 1.21
N LEU A 34 0.42 -1.71 1.99
CA LEU A 34 1.05 -0.51 2.53
C LEU A 34 2.23 -0.87 3.44
N CYS A 35 2.06 -1.83 4.35
CA CYS A 35 3.15 -2.30 5.22
C CYS A 35 4.34 -2.86 4.42
N LYS A 36 4.05 -3.64 3.36
CA LYS A 36 5.08 -4.19 2.47
C LYS A 36 5.86 -3.10 1.71
N ALA A 37 5.21 -2.01 1.31
CA ALA A 37 5.92 -0.90 0.67
C ALA A 37 6.91 -0.21 1.62
N PHE A 38 6.52 0.02 2.87
CA PHE A 38 7.42 0.55 3.89
C PHE A 38 8.57 -0.43 4.17
N ALA A 39 8.29 -1.71 4.35
CA ALA A 39 9.33 -2.74 4.49
C ALA A 39 10.31 -2.76 3.31
N ALA A 40 9.81 -2.54 2.09
CA ALA A 40 10.61 -2.48 0.87
C ALA A 40 11.44 -1.20 0.70
N GLY A 41 11.41 -0.25 1.65
CA GLY A 41 12.25 0.96 1.62
C GLY A 41 11.53 2.25 1.23
N ALA A 42 10.19 2.28 1.21
CA ALA A 42 9.44 3.51 0.98
C ALA A 42 9.51 4.45 2.19
N ASP A 43 9.77 5.74 1.96
CA ASP A 43 9.69 6.79 2.98
C ASP A 43 8.25 7.33 3.12
N ALA A 44 7.50 7.31 2.02
CA ALA A 44 6.08 7.62 1.98
C ALA A 44 5.37 6.81 0.90
N VAL A 45 4.04 6.82 0.94
CA VAL A 45 3.19 6.17 -0.07
C VAL A 45 2.18 7.15 -0.63
N MET A 46 1.89 7.03 -1.93
CA MET A 46 0.81 7.75 -2.59
C MET A 46 -0.41 6.81 -2.73
N LEU A 47 -1.56 7.28 -2.27
CA LEU A 47 -2.79 6.48 -2.21
C LEU A 47 -3.88 7.11 -3.11
N GLY A 48 -4.09 6.55 -4.30
CA GLY A 48 -5.14 7.02 -5.22
C GLY A 48 -6.49 6.33 -4.97
N SER A 49 -6.60 5.06 -5.36
CA SER A 49 -7.85 4.29 -5.29
C SER A 49 -8.41 4.14 -3.88
N VAL A 50 -7.55 4.14 -2.86
CA VAL A 50 -7.96 4.11 -1.44
C VAL A 50 -8.70 5.39 -1.06
N PHE A 51 -8.15 6.56 -1.39
CA PHE A 51 -8.82 7.83 -1.08
C PHE A 51 -10.05 8.07 -1.95
N ALA A 52 -10.12 7.49 -3.14
CA ALA A 52 -11.35 7.50 -3.94
C ALA A 52 -12.52 6.74 -3.28
N GLN A 53 -12.24 5.86 -2.31
CA GLN A 53 -13.25 5.14 -1.53
C GLN A 53 -13.72 5.91 -0.28
N ALA A 54 -13.14 7.09 0.00
CA ALA A 54 -13.61 7.94 1.08
C ALA A 54 -14.96 8.59 0.73
N LYS A 55 -15.84 8.78 1.73
CA LYS A 55 -17.12 9.50 1.57
C LYS A 55 -16.94 10.93 1.10
N GLU A 56 -15.83 11.54 1.49
CA GLU A 56 -15.43 12.91 1.16
C GLU A 56 -14.83 13.01 -0.26
N SER A 57 -14.57 11.88 -0.92
CA SER A 57 -13.99 11.88 -2.25
C SER A 57 -14.93 12.51 -3.26
N PRO A 58 -14.46 13.46 -4.10
CA PRO A 58 -15.28 14.08 -5.14
C PRO A 58 -15.77 13.07 -6.18
N GLY A 59 -15.06 11.95 -6.32
CA GLY A 59 -15.44 10.87 -7.22
C GLY A 59 -16.62 10.03 -6.73
N LEU A 60 -17.06 10.17 -5.47
CA LEU A 60 -18.20 9.43 -4.88
C LEU A 60 -18.16 7.92 -5.17
N GLY A 61 -16.99 7.31 -4.96
CA GLY A 61 -16.74 5.89 -5.22
C GLY A 61 -16.37 5.53 -6.66
N TYR A 62 -16.14 6.53 -7.52
CA TYR A 62 -15.49 6.38 -8.81
C TYR A 62 -14.03 6.85 -8.76
N HIS A 63 -13.18 6.13 -9.47
CA HIS A 63 -11.76 6.42 -9.60
C HIS A 63 -11.36 6.38 -11.09
N TRP A 64 -10.46 7.27 -11.48
CA TRP A 64 -9.84 7.28 -12.81
C TRP A 64 -8.36 6.99 -12.63
N GLY A 65 -7.86 5.97 -13.33
CA GLY A 65 -6.41 5.75 -13.40
C GLY A 65 -5.70 6.89 -14.12
N MET A 66 -4.38 6.99 -13.97
CA MET A 66 -3.57 7.99 -14.68
C MET A 66 -3.88 8.00 -16.17
N SER A 67 -4.21 9.19 -16.66
CA SER A 67 -4.89 9.38 -17.93
C SER A 67 -4.55 10.75 -18.46
N LEU A 68 -4.08 10.82 -19.70
CA LEU A 68 -3.88 12.09 -20.38
C LEU A 68 -5.25 12.72 -20.66
N PRO A 69 -5.54 13.93 -20.16
CA PRO A 69 -6.77 14.63 -20.47
C PRO A 69 -6.69 15.15 -21.90
N HIS A 70 -7.07 14.33 -22.89
CA HIS A 70 -7.15 14.74 -24.28
C HIS A 70 -8.61 14.77 -24.74
N PRO A 71 -9.15 15.91 -25.18
CA PRO A 71 -10.57 16.05 -25.52
C PRO A 71 -11.03 15.06 -26.60
N ALA A 72 -10.20 14.80 -27.61
CA ALA A 72 -10.53 13.88 -28.71
C ALA A 72 -10.06 12.44 -28.48
N LEU A 73 -9.27 12.19 -27.43
CA LEU A 73 -8.70 10.87 -27.12
C LEU A 73 -8.70 10.67 -25.61
N PRO A 74 -9.89 10.63 -24.95
CA PRO A 74 -9.96 10.37 -23.53
C PRO A 74 -9.37 8.98 -23.26
N ARG A 75 -8.10 8.97 -22.84
CA ARG A 75 -7.45 7.78 -22.29
C ARG A 75 -7.87 7.73 -20.83
N GLY A 76 -8.30 6.57 -20.34
CA GLY A 76 -8.70 6.42 -18.95
C GLY A 76 -9.99 5.67 -18.76
N THR A 77 -9.90 4.57 -18.02
CA THR A 77 -11.09 3.83 -17.62
C THR A 77 -11.58 4.37 -16.29
N ARG A 78 -12.81 4.89 -16.26
CA ARG A 78 -13.52 5.15 -15.01
C ARG A 78 -13.90 3.81 -14.39
N ILE A 79 -13.33 3.51 -13.23
CA ILE A 79 -13.65 2.31 -12.47
C ILE A 79 -14.50 2.67 -11.25
N LYS A 80 -15.42 1.78 -10.88
CA LYS A 80 -16.18 1.90 -9.64
C LYS A 80 -15.44 1.15 -8.55
N VAL A 81 -14.88 1.89 -7.59
CA VAL A 81 -14.19 1.33 -6.42
C VAL A 81 -15.11 1.26 -5.20
N GLY A 82 -16.26 1.95 -5.26
CA GLY A 82 -17.21 2.03 -4.15
C GLY A 82 -16.75 2.98 -3.05
N THR A 83 -17.51 3.06 -1.98
CA THR A 83 -17.20 3.88 -0.80
C THR A 83 -17.13 2.98 0.41
N THR A 84 -16.04 3.01 1.15
CA THR A 84 -15.79 2.11 2.29
C THR A 84 -15.99 2.80 3.63
N GLY A 85 -15.73 4.10 3.75
CA GLY A 85 -15.82 4.84 5.01
C GLY A 85 -15.50 6.32 4.85
N THR A 86 -15.44 7.07 5.95
CA THR A 86 -14.84 8.41 5.94
C THR A 86 -13.33 8.30 5.74
N LEU A 87 -12.69 9.38 5.32
CA LEU A 87 -11.22 9.46 5.20
C LEU A 87 -10.55 9.14 6.55
N GLU A 88 -11.11 9.63 7.65
CA GLU A 88 -10.63 9.35 9.00
C GLU A 88 -10.70 7.87 9.34
N GLN A 89 -11.82 7.19 9.03
CA GLN A 89 -11.95 5.74 9.25
C GLN A 89 -10.96 4.94 8.39
N ILE A 90 -10.77 5.35 7.13
CA ILE A 90 -9.84 4.67 6.21
C ILE A 90 -8.40 4.79 6.73
N LEU A 91 -7.98 5.95 7.23
CA LEU A 91 -6.61 6.16 7.69
C LEU A 91 -6.38 5.68 9.13
N PHE A 92 -7.25 6.03 10.06
CA PHE A 92 -7.03 5.91 11.50
C PHE A 92 -8.03 4.99 12.23
N GLY A 93 -9.11 4.59 11.56
CA GLY A 93 -10.17 3.78 12.15
C GLY A 93 -11.21 4.60 12.94
N PRO A 94 -12.07 3.95 13.75
CA PRO A 94 -12.15 2.51 13.95
C PRO A 94 -12.61 1.77 12.69
N THR A 95 -12.23 0.51 12.58
CA THR A 95 -12.55 -0.34 11.44
C THR A 95 -13.96 -0.95 11.58
N SER A 96 -14.77 -0.88 10.53
CA SER A 96 -16.08 -1.54 10.44
C SER A 96 -16.10 -2.78 9.54
N VAL A 97 -14.96 -3.10 8.91
CA VAL A 97 -14.81 -4.17 7.90
C VAL A 97 -13.57 -5.02 8.16
N THR A 98 -13.62 -6.32 7.89
CA THR A 98 -12.52 -7.24 8.23
C THR A 98 -11.49 -7.43 7.11
N ASP A 99 -11.66 -6.74 5.99
CA ASP A 99 -10.87 -6.98 4.77
C ASP A 99 -9.55 -6.21 4.70
N GLY A 100 -9.29 -5.32 5.67
CA GLY A 100 -8.08 -4.49 5.76
C GLY A 100 -8.10 -3.23 4.89
N SER A 101 -9.26 -2.81 4.39
CA SER A 101 -9.44 -1.57 3.61
C SER A 101 -9.48 -0.29 4.46
N GLN A 102 -9.63 -0.42 5.79
CA GLN A 102 -9.70 0.69 6.74
C GLN A 102 -8.62 0.59 7.83
N ASN A 103 -8.39 1.69 8.54
CA ASN A 103 -7.37 1.86 9.57
C ASN A 103 -5.95 1.49 9.10
N LEU A 104 -5.53 2.09 8.00
CA LEU A 104 -4.23 1.82 7.39
C LEU A 104 -3.04 2.17 8.30
N VAL A 105 -3.15 3.25 9.08
CA VAL A 105 -2.11 3.65 10.05
C VAL A 105 -2.05 2.66 11.20
N GLY A 106 -3.20 2.17 11.69
CA GLY A 106 -3.25 1.09 12.66
C GLY A 106 -2.58 -0.17 12.14
N ALA A 107 -2.89 -0.58 10.91
CA ALA A 107 -2.27 -1.73 10.26
C ALA A 107 -0.74 -1.59 10.16
N LEU A 108 -0.25 -0.41 9.79
CA LEU A 108 1.19 -0.12 9.75
C LEU A 108 1.82 -0.21 11.13
N ARG A 109 1.23 0.43 12.15
CA ARG A 109 1.73 0.39 13.54
C ARG A 109 1.78 -1.03 14.09
N THR A 110 0.74 -1.84 13.82
CA THR A 110 0.71 -3.24 14.23
C THR A 110 1.81 -4.03 13.52
N ALA A 111 1.98 -3.86 12.20
CA ALA A 111 3.04 -4.53 11.47
C ALA A 111 4.44 -4.14 11.98
N MET A 112 4.68 -2.84 12.21
CA MET A 112 5.91 -2.34 12.81
C MET A 112 6.17 -2.97 14.18
N GLY A 113 5.15 -3.07 15.05
CA GLY A 113 5.26 -3.73 16.35
C GLY A 113 5.61 -5.22 16.25
N VAL A 114 5.02 -5.94 15.30
CA VAL A 114 5.33 -7.37 15.05
C VAL A 114 6.76 -7.55 14.53
N CYS A 115 7.22 -6.65 13.66
CA CYS A 115 8.57 -6.68 13.10
C CYS A 115 9.64 -6.09 14.03
N GLY A 116 9.26 -5.55 15.20
CA GLY A 116 10.19 -4.92 16.13
C GLY A 116 10.77 -3.57 15.64
N ALA A 117 10.07 -2.88 14.75
CA ALA A 117 10.47 -1.57 14.23
C ALA A 117 9.72 -0.45 14.96
N LEU A 118 10.45 0.51 15.53
CA LEU A 118 9.91 1.71 16.16
C LEU A 118 9.81 2.90 15.19
N THR A 119 10.59 2.87 14.11
CA THR A 119 10.65 3.93 13.10
C THR A 119 10.51 3.36 11.68
N ILE A 120 10.16 4.22 10.72
CA ILE A 120 10.10 3.82 9.30
C ILE A 120 11.48 3.37 8.81
N GLN A 121 12.55 4.00 9.27
CA GLN A 121 13.93 3.66 8.95
C GLN A 121 14.33 2.29 9.49
N GLU A 122 13.80 1.89 10.66
CA GLU A 122 13.95 0.52 11.15
C GLU A 122 13.11 -0.46 10.36
N MET A 123 11.91 -0.05 9.93
CA MET A 123 11.05 -0.85 9.06
C MET A 123 11.75 -1.19 7.73
N HIS A 124 12.61 -0.32 7.20
CA HIS A 124 13.41 -0.60 5.99
C HIS A 124 14.43 -1.73 6.17
N LYS A 125 14.76 -2.10 7.41
CA LYS A 125 15.77 -3.13 7.74
C LYS A 125 15.15 -4.49 8.04
N VAL A 126 13.82 -4.60 8.02
CA VAL A 126 13.13 -5.85 8.32
C VAL A 126 13.38 -6.88 7.22
N GLU A 127 13.48 -8.15 7.61
CA GLU A 127 13.61 -9.23 6.64
C GLU A 127 12.29 -9.40 5.87
N MET A 128 12.38 -9.35 4.54
CA MET A 128 11.24 -9.62 3.68
C MET A 128 11.44 -10.95 2.94
N VAL A 129 10.53 -11.88 3.19
CA VAL A 129 10.53 -13.21 2.56
C VAL A 129 9.45 -13.27 1.47
N VAL A 130 9.82 -13.71 0.28
CA VAL A 130 8.88 -13.96 -0.83
C VAL A 130 8.55 -15.44 -0.87
N ALA A 131 7.33 -15.80 -0.46
CA ALA A 131 6.85 -17.18 -0.45
C ALA A 131 5.58 -17.32 -1.33
N PRO A 132 5.69 -17.57 -2.64
CA PRO A 132 4.54 -17.61 -3.55
C PRO A 132 3.49 -18.68 -3.19
N ALA A 133 3.95 -19.82 -2.66
CA ALA A 133 3.11 -20.96 -2.32
C ALA A 133 2.24 -20.76 -1.07
N ILE A 134 2.54 -19.75 -0.22
CA ILE A 134 1.87 -19.53 1.06
C ILE A 134 0.38 -19.20 0.91
N THR A 135 -0.03 -18.70 -0.26
CA THR A 135 -1.43 -18.38 -0.57
C THR A 135 -2.32 -19.63 -0.65
N THR A 136 -1.72 -20.79 -0.92
CA THR A 136 -2.39 -22.09 -1.05
C THR A 136 -2.10 -23.04 0.11
N GLU A 137 -1.13 -22.70 0.94
CA GLU A 137 -0.71 -23.54 2.07
C GLU A 137 -1.81 -23.54 3.14
N GLY A 138 -2.25 -24.74 3.55
CA GLY A 138 -3.39 -24.92 4.47
C GLY A 138 -4.77 -24.95 3.83
N LYS A 139 -5.01 -24.16 2.77
CA LYS A 139 -6.28 -24.21 2.01
C LYS A 139 -6.38 -25.43 1.08
N SER A 140 -5.26 -25.89 0.56
CA SER A 140 -5.18 -27.15 -0.20
C SER A 140 -5.74 -28.34 0.60
N TRP A 141 -5.40 -28.42 1.89
CA TRP A 141 -5.91 -29.45 2.81
C TRP A 141 -7.40 -29.29 3.16
N GLN A 142 -7.89 -28.05 3.24
CA GLN A 142 -9.33 -27.77 3.44
C GLN A 142 -10.17 -28.07 2.20
N LEU A 143 -9.63 -27.85 1.00
CA LEU A 143 -10.30 -28.14 -0.27
C LEU A 143 -10.32 -29.64 -0.59
N SER A 144 -9.29 -30.39 -0.18
CA SER A 144 -9.22 -31.85 -0.37
C SER A 144 -10.07 -32.67 0.62
N ALA A 145 -10.61 -32.02 1.66
CA ALA A 145 -11.44 -32.65 2.68
C ALA A 145 -12.96 -32.55 2.39
N THR A 146 -13.32 -32.10 1.18
CA THR A 146 -14.68 -32.06 0.61
C THR A 146 -14.72 -32.96 -0.63
#